data_AF-A0A0A1WLF4-F1
#
_entry.id   AF-A0A0A1WLF4-F1
#
_cell.length_a   1.000
_cell.length_b   1.000
_cell.length_c   1.000
_cell.angle_alpha   90.00
_cell.angle_beta   90.00
_cell.angle_gamma   90.00
#
_symmetry.space_group_name_H-M   'P 1'
#
loop_
_entity.id
_entity.type
_entity.pdbx_description
1 polymer ?
#
loop_
_entity_poly.entity_id
_entity_poly.type
_entity_poly.pdbx_seq_one_letter_code
_entity_poly.pdbx_strand_id
1 'polypeptide(L)'
;MPRGKYVNHKGRSRHFTSPEELANARDESSEEETESEEESDNAAAGTSKAARPKPKPRAKKASGGGGDSSSEEDSDEESSEEDDRDARKGVASLIEIENPNRATKKAVQKLTNLKLEESAPTKPELTRREREQIEKQKARARYEKLHAAGKTTEAKADLARLALVRQQRAEAAAKREAEKKALDDKKSPGSKA
;
A
#
# COMPACT_ATOMS: atom_id res chain seq x y z
N MET A 1 -48.86 -4.11 -10.21
CA MET A 1 -48.06 -5.07 -9.40
C MET A 1 -46.93 -4.29 -8.74
N PRO A 2 -46.76 -4.38 -7.41
CA PRO A 2 -45.76 -3.57 -6.70
C PRO A 2 -44.37 -4.13 -6.98
N ARG A 3 -43.52 -3.34 -7.65
CA ARG A 3 -42.10 -3.68 -7.80
C ARG A 3 -41.39 -3.20 -6.54
N GLY A 4 -41.05 -4.13 -5.66
CA GLY A 4 -40.26 -3.84 -4.47
C GLY A 4 -38.95 -3.14 -4.83
N LYS A 5 -38.50 -2.22 -3.99
CA LYS A 5 -37.26 -1.43 -4.16
C LYS A 5 -35.98 -2.28 -4.20
N TYR A 6 -36.06 -3.55 -3.80
CA TYR A 6 -34.92 -4.45 -3.69
C TYR A 6 -35.06 -5.61 -4.68
N VAL A 7 -33.95 -5.90 -5.36
CA VAL A 7 -33.85 -7.04 -6.29
C VAL A 7 -33.66 -8.31 -5.45
N ASN A 8 -34.64 -9.22 -5.50
CA ASN A 8 -34.51 -10.51 -4.84
C ASN A 8 -33.58 -11.40 -5.67
N HIS A 9 -32.40 -11.71 -5.13
CA HIS A 9 -31.41 -12.59 -5.76
C HIS A 9 -31.66 -14.08 -5.48
N LYS A 10 -32.71 -14.42 -4.72
CA LYS A 10 -33.03 -15.80 -4.35
C LYS A 10 -33.56 -16.57 -5.57
N GLY A 11 -32.86 -17.65 -5.94
CA GLY A 11 -33.21 -18.50 -7.08
C GLY A 11 -32.57 -18.13 -8.43
N ARG A 12 -31.72 -17.09 -8.47
CA ARG A 12 -30.94 -16.77 -9.69
C ARG A 12 -29.65 -17.58 -9.72
N SER A 13 -29.26 -18.07 -10.89
CA SER A 13 -27.97 -18.74 -11.10
C SER A 13 -26.84 -17.83 -10.63
N ARG A 14 -25.96 -18.37 -9.77
CA ARG A 14 -24.74 -17.67 -9.37
C ARG A 14 -23.79 -17.68 -10.56
N HIS A 15 -23.52 -16.51 -11.12
CA HIS A 15 -22.48 -16.35 -12.11
C HIS A 15 -21.17 -16.08 -11.38
N PHE A 16 -20.17 -16.93 -11.64
CA PHE A 16 -18.80 -16.66 -11.23
C PHE A 16 -18.13 -15.96 -12.40
N THR A 17 -17.68 -14.72 -12.20
CA THR A 17 -16.83 -14.02 -13.16
C THR A 17 -15.57 -14.84 -13.37
N SER A 18 -15.22 -15.08 -14.63
CA SER A 18 -14.02 -15.87 -14.94
C SER A 18 -12.76 -15.10 -14.51
N PRO A 19 -11.67 -15.79 -14.15
CA PRO A 19 -10.42 -15.11 -13.77
C PRO A 19 -9.85 -14.23 -14.90
N GLU A 20 -10.17 -14.54 -16.16
CA GLU A 20 -9.81 -13.73 -17.32
C GLU A 20 -10.63 -12.44 -17.39
N GLU A 21 -11.92 -12.50 -17.08
CA GLU A 21 -12.81 -11.33 -17.02
C GLU A 21 -12.43 -10.37 -15.89
N LEU A 22 -11.98 -10.91 -14.76
CA LEU A 22 -11.46 -10.12 -13.64
C LEU A 22 -10.13 -9.45 -13.96
N ALA A 23 -9.28 -10.07 -14.78
CA ALA A 23 -8.03 -9.48 -15.24
C ALA A 23 -8.33 -8.34 -16.22
N ASN A 24 -9.19 -8.57 -17.22
CA ASN A 24 -9.56 -7.52 -18.18
C ASN A 24 -10.21 -6.32 -17.48
N ALA A 25 -11.10 -6.54 -16.51
CA ALA A 25 -11.71 -5.44 -15.76
C ALA A 25 -10.70 -4.66 -14.89
N ARG A 26 -9.63 -5.32 -14.43
CA ARG A 26 -8.52 -4.68 -13.70
C ARG A 26 -7.68 -3.83 -14.64
N ASP A 27 -7.40 -4.36 -15.83
CA ASP A 27 -6.59 -3.69 -16.85
C ASP A 27 -7.35 -2.48 -17.42
N GLU A 28 -8.63 -2.62 -17.77
CA GLU A 28 -9.50 -1.52 -18.21
C GLU A 28 -9.60 -0.42 -17.14
N SER A 29 -9.83 -0.78 -15.88
CA SER A 29 -9.84 0.19 -14.78
C SER A 29 -8.50 0.90 -14.57
N SER A 30 -7.38 0.24 -14.87
CA SER A 30 -6.05 0.84 -14.79
C SER A 30 -5.82 1.80 -15.96
N GLU A 31 -6.25 1.44 -17.16
CA GLU A 31 -6.15 2.28 -18.36
C GLU A 31 -7.00 3.55 -18.20
N GLU A 32 -8.23 3.44 -17.69
CA GLU A 32 -9.11 4.57 -17.40
C GLU A 32 -8.54 5.54 -16.35
N GLU A 33 -7.86 5.02 -15.30
CA GLU A 33 -7.18 5.87 -14.32
C GLU A 33 -5.98 6.59 -14.95
N THR A 34 -5.17 5.90 -15.76
CA THR A 34 -4.03 6.54 -16.44
C THR A 34 -4.44 7.58 -17.47
N GLU A 35 -5.52 7.34 -18.23
CA GLU A 35 -6.05 8.29 -19.21
C GLU A 35 -6.62 9.54 -18.52
N SER A 36 -7.28 9.36 -17.37
CA SER A 36 -7.78 10.46 -16.55
C SER A 36 -6.67 11.31 -15.93
N GLU A 37 -5.55 10.69 -15.52
CA GLU A 37 -4.38 11.40 -15.02
C GLU A 37 -3.68 12.21 -16.13
N GLU A 38 -3.52 11.63 -17.33
CA GLU A 38 -2.92 12.31 -18.49
C GLU A 38 -3.79 13.46 -19.06
N GLU A 39 -5.13 13.36 -18.99
CA GLU A 39 -6.03 14.47 -19.33
C GLU A 39 -5.86 15.64 -18.35
N SER A 40 -5.68 15.34 -17.07
CA SER A 40 -5.54 16.34 -16.01
C SER A 40 -4.21 17.12 -16.07
N ASP A 41 -3.13 16.47 -16.51
CA ASP A 41 -1.82 17.10 -16.68
C ASP A 41 -1.74 17.96 -17.96
N ASN A 42 -2.47 17.62 -19.03
CA ASN A 42 -2.54 18.43 -20.25
C ASN A 42 -3.38 19.72 -20.10
N ALA A 43 -4.37 19.73 -19.19
CA ALA A 43 -5.15 20.93 -18.89
C ALA A 43 -4.40 21.98 -18.03
N ALA A 44 -3.28 21.60 -17.38
CA ALA A 44 -2.51 22.49 -16.50
C ALA A 44 -1.40 23.29 -17.22
N ALA A 45 -1.11 23.00 -18.49
CA ALA A 45 -0.03 23.65 -19.25
C ALA A 45 -0.45 24.91 -20.03
N GLY A 46 -1.73 25.32 -19.95
CA GLY A 46 -2.25 26.47 -20.70
C GLY A 46 -3.21 27.32 -19.88
N THR A 47 -2.69 28.32 -19.16
CA THR A 47 -3.27 29.67 -18.93
C THR A 47 -2.77 30.25 -17.61
N SER A 48 -1.81 31.17 -17.71
CA SER A 48 -1.59 32.17 -16.68
C SER A 48 -2.76 33.16 -16.65
N LYS A 49 -3.21 33.49 -15.43
CA LYS A 49 -3.86 34.76 -15.03
C LYS A 49 -5.37 34.92 -15.32
N ALA A 50 -6.22 34.49 -14.38
CA ALA A 50 -7.21 35.34 -13.68
C ALA A 50 -8.25 34.50 -12.91
N ALA A 51 -8.66 35.04 -11.75
CA ALA A 51 -9.87 34.70 -10.98
C ALA A 51 -9.96 33.30 -10.33
N ARG A 52 -9.65 33.27 -9.02
CA ARG A 52 -10.17 32.28 -8.07
C ARG A 52 -11.70 32.29 -8.07
N PRO A 53 -12.35 31.12 -7.98
CA PRO A 53 -13.54 30.95 -7.15
C PRO A 53 -13.19 30.09 -5.92
N LYS A 54 -13.60 30.56 -4.74
CA LYS A 54 -13.44 29.82 -3.48
C LYS A 54 -14.32 28.55 -3.50
N PRO A 55 -13.82 27.38 -3.08
CA PRO A 55 -14.68 26.22 -2.85
C PRO A 55 -15.48 26.41 -1.55
N LYS A 56 -16.81 26.29 -1.65
CA LYS A 56 -17.73 26.23 -0.49
C LYS A 56 -17.47 24.92 0.28
N PRO A 57 -17.51 24.90 1.62
CA PRO A 57 -17.26 23.70 2.39
C PRO A 57 -18.50 22.80 2.32
N ARG A 58 -18.44 21.73 1.53
CA ARG A 58 -19.40 20.64 1.65
C ARG A 58 -19.01 19.81 2.87
N ALA A 59 -19.96 19.70 3.79
CA ALA A 59 -19.85 18.99 5.04
C ALA A 59 -19.34 17.56 4.83
N LYS A 60 -18.32 17.23 5.58
CA LYS A 60 -17.71 15.91 5.67
C LYS A 60 -18.67 15.07 6.51
N LYS A 61 -19.45 14.18 5.89
CA LYS A 61 -20.01 13.04 6.61
C LYS A 61 -18.93 11.98 6.66
N ALA A 62 -18.49 11.74 7.89
CA ALA A 62 -17.49 10.76 8.25
C ALA A 62 -17.88 9.36 7.74
N SER A 63 -16.84 8.68 7.30
CA SER A 63 -16.64 7.25 7.27
C SER A 63 -17.11 6.52 8.54
N GLY A 64 -17.64 5.33 8.30
CA GLY A 64 -17.77 4.21 9.24
C GLY A 64 -18.60 3.16 8.50
N GLY A 65 -18.05 2.14 7.83
CA GLY A 65 -16.85 1.37 8.13
C GLY A 65 -17.29 0.12 8.90
N GLY A 66 -17.33 -1.02 8.20
CA GLY A 66 -17.49 -2.35 8.81
C GLY A 66 -18.70 -3.13 8.32
N GLY A 67 -18.52 -3.94 7.27
CA GLY A 67 -19.48 -4.93 6.79
C GLY A 67 -18.71 -6.12 6.20
N ASP A 68 -17.91 -6.76 7.04
CA ASP A 68 -17.20 -8.01 6.76
C ASP A 68 -18.24 -9.15 6.64
N SER A 69 -18.36 -9.70 5.44
CA SER A 69 -19.21 -10.87 5.15
C SER A 69 -18.33 -12.11 5.25
N SER A 70 -18.03 -12.54 6.47
CA SER A 70 -17.46 -13.86 6.75
C SER A 70 -18.53 -14.93 6.53
N SER A 71 -18.18 -15.89 5.68
CA SER A 71 -18.94 -17.10 5.39
C SER A 71 -18.90 -18.02 6.60
N GLU A 72 -20.02 -18.18 7.30
CA GLU A 72 -20.20 -19.16 8.38
C GLU A 72 -20.71 -20.47 7.77
N GLU A 73 -19.86 -21.49 7.75
CA GLU A 73 -20.23 -22.89 7.53
C GLU A 73 -20.43 -23.50 8.92
N ASP A 74 -21.68 -23.44 9.39
CA ASP A 74 -22.11 -23.96 10.69
C ASP A 74 -22.32 -25.48 10.56
N SER A 75 -21.27 -26.22 10.90
CA SER A 75 -21.32 -27.65 11.18
C SER A 75 -21.57 -27.81 12.67
N ASP A 76 -22.84 -28.01 13.04
CA ASP A 76 -23.31 -28.40 14.37
C ASP A 76 -22.55 -29.64 14.87
N GLU A 77 -21.55 -29.42 15.72
CA GLU A 77 -21.01 -30.42 16.63
C GLU A 77 -21.08 -29.83 18.05
N GLU A 78 -22.13 -30.25 18.77
CA GLU A 78 -22.38 -30.02 20.19
C GLU A 78 -21.17 -30.43 21.03
N SER A 79 -20.38 -29.46 21.50
CA SER A 79 -19.46 -29.65 22.62
C SER A 79 -19.24 -28.35 23.38
N SER A 80 -19.45 -28.44 24.69
CA SER A 80 -19.50 -27.34 25.65
C SER A 80 -18.14 -26.63 25.83
N GLU A 81 -17.85 -25.61 25.02
CA GLU A 81 -16.67 -24.74 25.18
C GLU A 81 -16.97 -23.26 24.85
N GLU A 82 -17.72 -22.60 25.74
CA GLU A 82 -18.09 -21.18 25.59
C GLU A 82 -16.91 -20.19 25.82
N ASP A 83 -15.84 -20.59 26.53
CA ASP A 83 -14.72 -19.69 26.89
C ASP A 83 -13.52 -19.74 25.89
N ASP A 84 -13.44 -20.78 25.05
CA ASP A 84 -12.30 -21.00 24.14
C ASP A 84 -12.47 -20.31 22.76
N ARG A 85 -13.68 -19.82 22.42
CA ARG A 85 -13.95 -19.19 21.10
C ARG A 85 -13.45 -17.74 21.03
N ASP A 86 -13.51 -16.99 22.13
CA ASP A 86 -13.09 -15.58 22.17
C ASP A 86 -11.55 -15.41 22.09
N ALA A 87 -10.80 -16.36 22.65
CA ALA A 87 -9.34 -16.34 22.61
C ALA A 87 -8.75 -16.65 21.21
N ARG A 88 -9.55 -17.19 20.28
CA ARG A 88 -9.12 -17.56 18.92
C ARG A 88 -9.34 -16.47 17.87
N LYS A 89 -10.06 -15.39 18.19
CA LYS A 89 -10.38 -14.34 17.22
C LYS A 89 -9.47 -13.11 17.40
N GLY A 90 -8.74 -12.76 16.34
CA GLY A 90 -7.95 -11.52 16.28
C GLY A 90 -6.75 -11.47 17.24
N VAL A 91 -6.45 -10.26 17.74
CA VAL A 91 -5.27 -9.95 18.57
C VAL A 91 -5.31 -10.64 19.95
N ALA A 92 -6.48 -11.10 20.39
CA ALA A 92 -6.65 -11.83 21.64
C ALA A 92 -5.79 -13.12 21.70
N SER A 93 -5.48 -13.71 20.55
CA SER A 93 -4.59 -14.87 20.45
C SER A 93 -3.10 -14.55 20.69
N LEU A 94 -2.68 -13.29 20.52
CA LEU A 94 -1.30 -12.84 20.72
C LEU A 94 -1.04 -12.32 22.14
N ILE A 95 -2.08 -12.03 22.91
CA ILE A 95 -1.95 -11.46 24.26
C ILE A 95 -1.82 -12.60 25.27
N GLU A 96 -0.72 -12.58 26.02
CA GLU A 96 -0.49 -13.52 27.13
C GLU A 96 -1.37 -13.15 28.32
N ILE A 97 -2.29 -14.05 28.70
CA ILE A 97 -3.22 -13.82 29.81
C ILE A 97 -2.65 -14.50 31.06
N GLU A 98 -2.15 -13.70 32.01
CA GLU A 98 -1.62 -14.12 33.31
C GLU A 98 -2.73 -14.30 34.36
N ASN A 99 -3.70 -15.17 34.09
CA ASN A 99 -4.74 -15.49 35.06
C ASN A 99 -4.41 -16.82 35.79
N PRO A 100 -4.12 -16.81 37.10
CA PRO A 100 -3.72 -17.99 37.86
C PRO A 100 -4.82 -19.07 37.97
N ASN A 101 -6.09 -18.71 37.75
CA ASN A 101 -7.20 -19.66 37.73
C ASN A 101 -7.54 -20.16 36.30
N ARG A 102 -6.80 -19.70 35.28
CA ARG A 102 -7.05 -20.07 33.88
C ARG A 102 -6.32 -21.35 33.54
N ALA A 103 -7.06 -22.37 33.12
CA ALA A 103 -6.49 -23.63 32.65
C ALA A 103 -5.83 -23.44 31.26
N THR A 104 -4.53 -23.17 31.21
CA THR A 104 -3.80 -23.09 29.95
C THR A 104 -3.56 -24.49 29.38
N LYS A 105 -4.26 -24.87 28.30
CA LYS A 105 -3.96 -26.08 27.52
C LYS A 105 -2.65 -25.85 26.75
N LYS A 106 -1.50 -26.11 27.39
CA LYS A 106 -0.19 -26.01 26.72
C LYS A 106 -0.11 -27.09 25.65
N ALA A 107 -0.02 -26.70 24.39
CA ALA A 107 0.25 -27.59 23.26
C ALA A 107 1.71 -28.08 23.31
N VAL A 108 2.05 -28.91 24.30
CA VAL A 108 3.39 -29.48 24.45
C VAL A 108 3.47 -30.77 23.63
N GLN A 109 3.46 -30.65 22.31
CA GLN A 109 3.97 -31.73 21.46
C GLN A 109 5.51 -31.64 21.48
N LYS A 110 6.13 -32.71 21.95
CA LYS A 110 7.56 -32.78 22.28
C LYS A 110 8.41 -32.60 21.02
N LEU A 111 9.17 -31.51 20.97
CA LEU A 111 10.14 -31.16 19.93
C LEU A 111 11.31 -32.17 19.79
N THR A 112 11.36 -33.20 20.63
CA THR A 112 12.45 -34.19 20.68
C THR A 112 12.34 -35.28 19.62
N ASN A 113 11.17 -35.47 19.01
CA ASN A 113 10.97 -36.49 17.96
C ASN A 113 11.24 -35.96 16.52
N LEU A 114 11.66 -34.71 16.39
CA LEU A 114 11.98 -34.04 15.11
C LEU A 114 13.50 -33.80 14.93
N LYS A 115 14.34 -34.60 15.60
CA LYS A 115 15.78 -34.63 15.37
C LYS A 115 16.05 -35.79 14.40
N LEU A 116 16.07 -35.52 13.09
CA LEU A 116 17.30 -35.37 12.32
C LEU A 116 18.17 -36.63 12.34
N GLU A 117 17.62 -37.76 11.90
CA GLU A 117 18.38 -38.96 11.52
C GLU A 117 18.53 -38.98 9.99
N GLU A 118 19.70 -38.55 9.55
CA GLU A 118 20.54 -39.23 8.56
C GLU A 118 19.87 -39.91 7.35
N SER A 119 19.41 -39.09 6.40
CA SER A 119 19.55 -39.43 4.98
C SER A 119 19.84 -38.14 4.22
N ALA A 120 20.91 -38.15 3.41
CA ALA A 120 21.45 -37.04 2.61
C ALA A 120 20.46 -35.89 2.32
N PRO A 121 20.87 -34.60 2.43
CA PRO A 121 19.98 -33.49 2.10
C PRO A 121 19.85 -33.41 0.57
N THR A 122 19.09 -34.33 -0.03
CA THR A 122 18.31 -34.01 -1.21
C THR A 122 17.42 -32.88 -0.73
N LYS A 123 17.88 -31.64 -0.96
CA LYS A 123 17.09 -30.43 -0.71
C LYS A 123 15.70 -30.75 -1.22
N PRO A 124 14.64 -30.72 -0.39
CA PRO A 124 13.31 -31.05 -0.84
C PRO A 124 13.11 -30.23 -2.10
N GLU A 125 12.93 -30.93 -3.23
CA GLU A 125 12.89 -30.27 -4.52
C GLU A 125 11.63 -29.42 -4.48
N LEU A 126 11.82 -28.14 -4.12
CA LEU A 126 10.75 -27.16 -4.07
C LEU A 126 9.93 -27.36 -5.33
N THR A 127 8.63 -27.56 -5.14
CA THR A 127 7.74 -27.83 -6.26
C THR A 127 7.95 -26.73 -7.30
N ARG A 128 7.79 -27.03 -8.59
CA ARG A 128 8.06 -26.04 -9.66
C ARG A 128 7.42 -24.67 -9.36
N ARG A 129 6.21 -24.71 -8.78
CA ARG A 129 5.47 -23.53 -8.28
C ARG A 129 6.21 -22.75 -7.18
N GLU A 130 6.77 -23.42 -6.19
CA GLU A 130 7.53 -22.77 -5.12
C GLU A 130 8.83 -22.16 -5.61
N ARG A 131 9.52 -22.80 -6.57
CA ARG A 131 10.74 -22.24 -7.18
C ARG A 131 10.45 -20.94 -7.91
N GLU A 132 9.41 -20.93 -8.74
CA GLU A 132 8.97 -19.73 -9.47
C GLU A 132 8.50 -18.63 -8.52
N GLN A 133 7.79 -18.97 -7.44
CA GLN A 133 7.38 -17.98 -6.44
C GLN A 133 8.58 -17.34 -5.72
N ILE A 134 9.58 -18.13 -5.32
CA ILE A 134 10.80 -17.63 -4.70
C ILE A 134 11.61 -16.78 -5.68
N GLU A 135 11.70 -17.19 -6.95
CA GLU A 135 12.39 -16.41 -7.98
C GLU A 135 11.68 -15.09 -8.25
N LYS A 136 10.35 -15.08 -8.33
CA LYS A 136 9.53 -13.87 -8.46
C LYS A 136 9.74 -12.92 -7.27
N GLN A 137 9.79 -13.44 -6.05
CA GLN A 137 10.09 -12.66 -4.86
C GLN A 137 11.50 -12.08 -4.91
N LYS A 138 12.51 -12.88 -5.30
CA LYS A 138 13.90 -12.42 -5.45
C LYS A 138 14.04 -11.37 -6.54
N ALA A 139 13.33 -11.51 -7.66
CA ALA A 139 13.34 -10.55 -8.75
C ALA A 139 12.75 -9.21 -8.30
N ARG A 140 11.62 -9.23 -7.58
CA ARG A 140 11.01 -8.03 -6.97
C ARG A 140 11.96 -7.36 -5.98
N ALA A 141 12.52 -8.12 -5.04
CA ALA A 141 13.47 -7.59 -4.07
C ALA A 141 14.73 -7.00 -4.76
N ARG A 142 15.20 -7.62 -5.84
CA ARG A 142 16.32 -7.08 -6.64
C ARG A 142 15.93 -5.78 -7.33
N TYR A 143 14.74 -5.69 -7.91
CA TYR A 143 14.23 -4.47 -8.52
C TYR A 143 14.14 -3.35 -7.50
N GLU A 144 13.49 -3.59 -6.36
CA GLU A 144 13.38 -2.64 -5.25
C GLU A 144 14.76 -2.18 -4.76
N LYS A 145 15.71 -3.11 -4.60
CA LYS A 145 17.08 -2.79 -4.21
C LYS A 145 17.79 -1.91 -5.25
N LEU A 146 17.60 -2.17 -6.55
CA LEU A 146 18.18 -1.35 -7.62
C LEU A 146 17.50 0.01 -7.72
N HIS A 147 16.19 0.08 -7.50
CA HIS A 147 15.42 1.32 -7.49
C HIS A 147 15.83 2.20 -6.30
N ALA A 148 15.91 1.63 -5.10
CA ALA A 148 16.42 2.31 -3.91
C ALA A 148 17.88 2.77 -4.08
N ALA A 149 18.70 2.01 -4.81
CA ALA A 149 20.06 2.41 -5.16
C ALA A 149 20.15 3.47 -6.28
N GLY A 150 19.03 3.91 -6.84
CA GLY A 150 19.00 4.90 -7.92
C GLY A 150 19.51 4.37 -9.26
N LYS A 151 19.51 3.04 -9.48
CA LYS A 151 20.08 2.42 -10.68
C LYS A 151 19.05 2.15 -11.78
N THR A 152 17.76 2.06 -11.43
CA THR A 152 16.65 1.97 -12.40
C THR A 152 16.53 3.27 -13.19
N THR A 153 15.96 3.19 -14.39
CA THR A 153 15.73 4.36 -15.26
C THR A 153 14.82 5.39 -14.58
N GLU A 154 13.77 4.92 -13.91
CA GLU A 154 12.84 5.73 -13.11
C GLU A 154 13.58 6.50 -12.00
N ALA A 155 14.30 5.80 -11.13
CA ALA A 155 14.97 6.44 -10.00
C ALA A 155 16.09 7.39 -10.47
N LYS A 156 16.75 7.11 -11.60
CA LYS A 156 17.71 8.04 -12.21
C LYS A 156 17.03 9.32 -12.70
N ALA A 157 15.86 9.21 -13.33
CA ALA A 157 15.09 10.36 -13.77
C ALA A 157 14.64 11.22 -12.59
N ASP A 158 14.16 10.60 -11.52
CA ASP A 158 13.76 11.32 -10.29
C ASP A 158 14.94 12.02 -9.63
N LEU A 159 16.10 11.34 -9.54
CA LEU A 159 17.32 11.97 -9.02
C LEU A 159 17.78 13.13 -9.89
N ALA A 160 17.70 13.01 -11.22
CA ALA A 160 18.02 14.10 -12.15
C ALA A 160 17.06 15.28 -11.98
N ARG A 161 15.76 15.03 -11.85
CA ARG A 161 14.75 16.07 -11.56
C ARG A 161 15.05 16.79 -10.25
N LEU A 162 15.36 16.05 -9.19
CA LEU A 162 15.75 16.63 -7.90
C LEU A 162 17.06 17.42 -7.99
N ALA A 163 18.03 16.97 -8.80
CA ALA A 163 19.29 17.69 -9.01
C ALA A 163 19.06 19.04 -9.68
N LEU A 164 18.21 19.11 -10.72
CA LEU A 164 17.83 20.37 -11.37
C LEU A 164 17.19 21.35 -10.38
N VAL A 165 16.28 20.87 -9.53
CA VAL A 165 15.65 21.71 -8.49
C VAL A 165 16.70 22.22 -7.48
N ARG A 166 17.64 21.35 -7.06
CA ARG A 166 18.73 21.77 -6.18
C ARG A 166 19.62 22.84 -6.83
N GLN A 167 19.97 22.68 -8.11
CA GLN A 167 20.75 23.66 -8.87
C GLN A 167 20.01 25.00 -8.96
N GLN A 168 18.74 25.00 -9.34
CA GLN A 168 17.93 26.23 -9.42
C GLN A 168 17.84 26.94 -8.06
N ARG A 169 17.71 26.19 -6.97
CA ARG A 169 17.69 26.76 -5.61
C ARG A 169 19.04 27.36 -5.23
N ALA A 170 20.14 26.66 -5.52
CA ALA A 170 21.49 27.14 -5.25
C ALA A 170 21.82 28.40 -6.06
N GLU A 171 21.47 28.42 -7.35
CA GLU A 171 21.65 29.58 -8.22
C GLU A 171 20.79 30.77 -7.75
N ALA A 172 19.54 30.54 -7.35
CA ALA A 172 18.70 31.61 -6.82
C ALA A 172 19.23 32.16 -5.48
N ALA A 173 19.78 31.30 -4.60
CA ALA A 173 20.43 31.73 -3.38
C ALA A 173 21.70 32.55 -3.67
N ALA A 174 22.57 32.06 -4.57
CA ALA A 174 23.78 32.76 -4.99
C ALA A 174 23.46 34.11 -5.64
N LYS A 175 22.43 34.19 -6.50
CA LYS A 175 21.95 35.46 -7.09
C LYS A 175 21.49 36.43 -6.02
N ARG A 176 20.68 35.99 -5.04
CA ARG A 176 20.26 36.84 -3.91
C ARG A 176 21.43 37.30 -3.04
N GLU A 177 22.43 36.45 -2.80
CA GLU A 177 23.62 36.85 -2.03
C GLU A 177 24.48 37.85 -2.79
N ALA A 178 24.66 37.67 -4.10
CA ALA A 178 25.38 38.62 -4.94
C ALA A 178 24.67 39.98 -5.02
N GLU A 179 23.34 39.99 -5.15
CA GLU A 179 22.54 41.21 -5.13
C GLU A 179 22.63 41.93 -3.78
N LYS A 180 22.57 41.19 -2.66
CA LYS A 180 22.75 41.76 -1.32
C LYS A 180 24.13 42.39 -1.14
N LYS A 181 25.21 41.69 -1.51
CA LYS A 181 26.57 42.24 -1.45
C LYS A 181 26.72 43.49 -2.31
N ALA A 182 26.19 43.48 -3.54
CA ALA A 182 26.22 44.66 -4.40
C ALA A 182 25.41 45.85 -3.85
N LEU A 183 24.32 45.61 -3.12
CA LEU A 183 23.55 46.65 -2.43
C LEU A 183 24.31 47.20 -1.21
N ASP A 184 24.97 46.34 -0.44
CA ASP A 184 25.78 46.74 0.71
C ASP A 184 27.03 47.54 0.27
N ASP A 185 27.71 47.10 -0.79
CA ASP A 185 28.83 47.82 -1.41
C ASP A 185 28.40 49.19 -1.95
N LYS A 186 27.20 49.30 -2.54
CA LYS A 186 26.63 50.59 -2.99
C LYS A 186 26.16 51.48 -1.84
N LYS A 187 25.88 50.92 -0.66
CA LYS A 187 25.42 51.67 0.53
C LYS A 187 26.56 52.06 1.48
N SER A 188 27.71 51.41 1.38
CA SER A 188 28.93 51.71 2.13
C SER A 188 29.88 52.82 1.60
N PRO A 189 29.69 53.49 0.42
CA PRO A 189 30.69 54.44 -0.07
C PRO A 189 30.59 55.84 0.58
N GLY A 190 29.82 56.00 1.67
CA GLY A 190 29.56 57.30 2.31
C GLY A 190 30.15 57.51 3.71
N SER A 191 31.05 56.64 4.21
CA SER A 191 31.58 56.73 5.60
C SER A 191 33.05 57.14 5.72
N LYS A 192 33.68 57.61 4.64
CA LYS A 192 35.01 58.23 4.65
C LYS A 192 35.04 59.48 3.77
N ALA A 193 34.61 60.60 4.33
CA ALA A 193 35.02 61.95 3.95
C ALA A 193 34.65 62.91 5.09
#